data_AF-A0A367A2L0-F1
#
_entry.id   AF-A0A367A2L0-F1
#
_cell.length_a   1.000
_cell.length_b   1.000
_cell.length_c   1.000
_cell.angle_alpha   90.00
_cell.angle_beta   90.00
_cell.angle_gamma   90.00
#
_symmetry.space_group_name_H-M   'P 1'
#
loop_
_entity.id
_entity.type
_entity.pdbx_description
1 polymer ?
#
loop_
_entity_poly.entity_id
_entity_poly.type
_entity_poly.pdbx_seq_one_letter_code
_entity_poly.pdbx_strand_id
1 'polypeptide(L)'
;MFDVDWMGQLTRDVLRERLPALIAEACAWSVGISDRPHVERRRGRLVATGGTNGDRVARGQALSGEEDGRLDLGDARPGSFRDVLNAVDADGVVYADRFDQEVLEPFVLATCVLAAERARATRRAEWAELLDDLGEDGRDLVGVLRAGEWEAPLRTEAEHLVLAALADVPLLEVEAEGLPLSLVRTAEALNREAAPPPAPAAAEDPDASGAVFLARAALSAGGLEQPVAPSDADRLLRALLAEGIEPEELPGVLPHLPLAPGTAEAVLTLLDAGR
;
A
#
# COMPACT_ATOMS: atom_id res chain seq x y z
N MET A 1 18.28 -19.47 24.72
CA MET A 1 16.90 -19.21 25.18
C MET A 1 16.05 -19.45 23.95
N PHE A 2 15.07 -20.36 23.97
CA PHE A 2 14.15 -20.49 22.85
C PHE A 2 13.29 -19.23 22.87
N ASP A 3 13.63 -18.27 22.03
CA ASP A 3 12.73 -17.16 21.82
C ASP A 3 11.53 -17.75 21.07
N VAL A 4 10.43 -17.89 21.79
CA VAL A 4 9.17 -18.31 21.19
C VAL A 4 8.83 -17.20 20.23
N ASP A 5 8.68 -17.50 18.93
CA ASP A 5 8.22 -16.54 17.91
C ASP A 5 6.81 -16.06 18.29
N TRP A 6 6.80 -15.10 19.20
CA TRP A 6 5.62 -14.64 19.88
C TRP A 6 4.80 -13.77 18.93
N MET A 7 5.47 -13.14 17.97
CA MET A 7 4.84 -12.37 16.90
C MET A 7 4.15 -13.30 15.91
N GLY A 8 4.80 -14.39 15.49
CA GLY A 8 4.16 -15.44 14.70
C GLY A 8 2.99 -16.10 15.43
N GLN A 9 3.06 -16.29 16.75
CA GLN A 9 1.90 -16.77 17.51
C GLN A 9 0.76 -15.73 17.51
N LEU A 10 1.07 -14.46 17.74
CA LEU A 10 0.08 -13.39 17.79
C LEU A 10 -0.64 -13.20 16.45
N THR A 11 0.10 -13.23 15.34
CA THR A 11 -0.49 -13.14 14.00
C THR A 11 -1.45 -14.28 13.71
N ARG A 12 -1.13 -15.52 14.11
CA ARG A 12 -2.04 -16.67 14.01
C ARG A 12 -3.28 -16.51 14.89
N ASP A 13 -3.13 -15.99 16.11
CA ASP A 13 -4.26 -15.75 17.00
C ASP A 13 -5.22 -14.72 16.38
N VAL A 14 -4.69 -13.62 15.83
CA VAL A 14 -5.50 -12.63 15.11
C VAL A 14 -6.11 -13.21 13.84
N LEU A 15 -5.40 -14.07 13.08
CA LEU A 15 -5.97 -14.76 11.92
C LEU A 15 -7.19 -15.61 12.31
N ARG A 16 -7.11 -16.35 13.42
CA ARG A 16 -8.24 -17.17 13.91
C ARG A 16 -9.43 -16.31 14.29
N GLU A 17 -9.21 -15.17 14.94
CA GLU A 17 -10.27 -14.19 15.24
C GLU A 17 -10.93 -13.65 13.96
N ARG A 18 -10.12 -13.43 12.91
CA ARG A 18 -10.57 -12.88 11.63
C ARG A 18 -11.04 -13.94 10.63
N LEU A 19 -11.00 -15.23 10.96
CA LEU A 19 -11.35 -16.31 10.04
C LEU A 19 -12.74 -16.13 9.37
N PRO A 20 -13.82 -15.76 10.08
CA PRO A 20 -15.11 -15.51 9.43
C PRO A 20 -15.06 -14.41 8.37
N ALA A 21 -14.25 -13.36 8.60
CA ALA A 21 -14.05 -12.31 7.61
C ALA A 21 -13.24 -12.81 6.40
N LEU A 22 -12.22 -13.65 6.61
CA LEU A 22 -11.47 -14.26 5.52
C LEU A 22 -12.37 -15.12 4.62
N ILE A 23 -13.22 -15.95 5.22
CA ILE A 23 -14.17 -16.78 4.47
C ILE A 23 -15.15 -15.89 3.70
N ALA A 24 -15.67 -14.82 4.32
CA ALA A 24 -16.57 -13.89 3.64
C ALA A 24 -15.90 -13.19 2.44
N GLU A 25 -14.63 -12.75 2.57
CA GLU A 25 -13.87 -12.17 1.46
C GLU A 25 -13.63 -13.19 0.34
N ALA A 26 -13.34 -14.45 0.68
CA ALA A 26 -13.18 -15.51 -0.31
C ALA A 26 -14.49 -15.82 -1.06
N CYS A 27 -15.62 -15.84 -0.36
CA CYS A 27 -16.93 -15.96 -0.98
C CYS A 27 -17.26 -14.75 -1.87
N ALA A 28 -16.98 -13.53 -1.40
CA ALA A 28 -17.24 -12.31 -2.16
C ALA A 28 -16.40 -12.22 -3.44
N TRP A 29 -15.14 -12.66 -3.38
CA TRP A 29 -14.23 -12.72 -4.52
C TRP A 29 -14.71 -13.68 -5.60
N SER A 30 -15.34 -14.80 -5.22
CA SER A 30 -15.82 -15.78 -6.20
C SER A 30 -17.03 -15.32 -7.00
N VAL A 31 -17.76 -14.30 -6.52
CA VAL A 31 -18.99 -13.80 -7.15
C VAL A 31 -18.76 -13.40 -8.60
N GLY A 32 -19.50 -14.02 -9.50
CA GLY A 32 -19.47 -13.73 -10.94
C GLY A 32 -18.42 -14.53 -11.69
N ILE A 33 -17.66 -15.41 -11.03
CA ILE A 33 -16.77 -16.35 -11.73
C ILE A 33 -17.59 -17.32 -12.57
N SER A 34 -18.77 -17.74 -12.11
CA SER A 34 -19.68 -18.59 -12.87
C SER A 34 -20.11 -17.97 -14.21
N ASP A 35 -20.24 -16.65 -14.27
CA ASP A 35 -20.59 -15.91 -15.50
C ASP A 35 -19.40 -15.69 -16.45
N ARG A 36 -18.16 -15.91 -15.99
CA ARG A 36 -16.97 -15.71 -16.82
C ARG A 36 -16.89 -16.76 -17.93
N PRO A 37 -16.39 -16.40 -19.13
CA PRO A 37 -16.12 -17.35 -20.19
C PRO A 37 -15.16 -18.44 -19.72
N HIS A 38 -15.46 -19.69 -20.05
CA HIS A 38 -14.55 -20.79 -19.75
C HIS A 38 -13.52 -20.95 -20.86
N VAL A 39 -12.27 -21.05 -20.44
CA VAL A 39 -11.09 -21.31 -21.26
C VAL A 39 -10.26 -22.41 -20.60
N GLU A 40 -9.52 -23.16 -21.40
CA GLU A 40 -8.62 -24.21 -20.92
C GLU A 40 -7.32 -24.20 -21.72
N ARG A 41 -6.23 -24.67 -21.14
CA ARG A 41 -4.97 -24.83 -21.87
C ARG A 41 -4.94 -26.19 -22.54
N ARG A 42 -4.71 -26.18 -23.86
CA ARG A 42 -4.47 -27.38 -24.67
C ARG A 42 -3.16 -27.23 -25.41
N ARG A 43 -2.19 -28.09 -25.09
CA ARG A 43 -0.86 -28.09 -25.72
C ARG A 43 -0.20 -26.71 -25.59
N GLY A 44 -0.27 -26.12 -24.40
CA GLY A 44 0.29 -24.81 -24.09
C GLY A 44 -0.47 -23.60 -24.65
N ARG A 45 -1.60 -23.78 -25.36
CA ARG A 45 -2.41 -22.68 -25.91
C ARG A 45 -3.73 -22.56 -25.16
N LEU A 46 -4.14 -21.33 -24.88
CA LEU A 46 -5.45 -21.05 -24.29
C LEU A 46 -6.54 -21.20 -25.36
N VAL A 47 -7.57 -21.99 -25.06
CA VAL A 47 -8.68 -22.28 -25.98
C VAL A 47 -10.00 -22.04 -25.26
N ALA A 48 -10.87 -21.21 -25.87
CA ALA A 48 -12.23 -21.02 -25.39
C ALA A 48 -13.09 -22.24 -25.69
N THR A 49 -13.87 -22.69 -24.71
CA THR A 49 -14.76 -23.85 -24.87
C THR A 49 -16.16 -23.48 -25.36
N GLY A 50 -16.45 -22.19 -25.56
CA GLY A 50 -17.70 -21.70 -26.14
C GLY A 50 -18.88 -21.55 -25.16
N GLY A 51 -18.63 -21.50 -23.85
CA GLY A 51 -19.63 -21.27 -22.80
C GLY A 51 -18.99 -20.63 -21.56
N THR A 52 -19.76 -20.47 -20.49
CA THR A 52 -19.24 -19.95 -19.20
C THR A 52 -18.74 -21.05 -18.28
N ASN A 53 -18.11 -20.67 -17.16
CA ASN A 53 -17.78 -21.61 -16.10
C ASN A 53 -19.04 -22.25 -15.51
N GLY A 54 -20.07 -21.46 -15.21
CA GLY A 54 -21.35 -21.93 -14.68
C GLY A 54 -22.07 -22.91 -15.62
N ASP A 55 -21.98 -22.67 -16.92
CA ASP A 55 -22.44 -23.58 -17.97
C ASP A 55 -21.83 -24.98 -17.85
N ARG A 56 -20.53 -25.06 -17.56
CA ARG A 56 -19.82 -26.34 -17.39
C ARG A 56 -20.16 -27.00 -16.07
N VAL A 57 -20.20 -26.22 -14.99
CA VAL A 57 -20.63 -26.69 -13.66
C VAL A 57 -22.01 -27.32 -13.74
N ALA A 58 -22.97 -26.67 -14.41
CA ALA A 58 -24.33 -27.19 -14.61
C ALA A 58 -24.38 -28.52 -15.39
N ARG A 59 -23.38 -28.78 -16.23
CA ARG A 59 -23.22 -30.03 -17.00
C ARG A 59 -22.36 -31.07 -16.26
N GLY A 60 -21.93 -30.79 -15.03
CA GLY A 60 -21.05 -31.66 -14.24
C GLY A 60 -19.65 -31.81 -14.85
N GLN A 61 -19.21 -30.83 -15.63
CA GLN A 61 -17.90 -30.82 -16.28
C GLN A 61 -16.88 -30.08 -15.43
N ALA A 62 -15.66 -30.61 -15.34
CA ALA A 62 -14.56 -29.95 -14.65
C ALA A 62 -14.20 -28.62 -15.33
N LEU A 63 -13.75 -27.66 -14.53
CA LEU A 63 -13.25 -26.36 -14.97
C LEU A 63 -11.73 -26.37 -15.19
N SER A 64 -11.03 -27.17 -14.40
CA SER A 64 -9.61 -27.38 -14.56
C SER A 64 -9.28 -28.26 -15.78
N GLY A 65 -8.28 -27.83 -16.55
CA GLY A 65 -7.65 -28.64 -17.60
C GLY A 65 -6.56 -29.55 -17.05
N GLU A 66 -6.12 -30.54 -17.84
CA GLU A 66 -5.01 -31.44 -17.47
C GLU A 66 -3.67 -30.69 -17.24
N GLU A 67 -3.50 -29.51 -17.86
CA GLU A 67 -2.26 -28.74 -17.85
C GLU A 67 -2.28 -27.56 -16.84
N ASP A 68 -3.41 -27.27 -16.19
CA ASP A 68 -3.65 -25.94 -15.59
C ASP A 68 -3.63 -25.91 -14.05
N GLY A 69 -3.99 -27.00 -13.37
CA GLY A 69 -4.16 -27.00 -11.91
C GLY A 69 -2.85 -26.90 -11.13
N ARG A 70 -2.87 -26.21 -9.97
CA ARG A 70 -1.75 -26.30 -9.02
C ARG A 70 -1.74 -27.68 -8.37
N LEU A 71 -0.58 -28.33 -8.36
CA LEU A 71 -0.43 -29.70 -7.86
C LEU A 71 -0.77 -29.85 -6.37
N ASP A 72 -0.57 -28.80 -5.58
CA ASP A 72 -0.81 -28.78 -4.14
C ASP A 72 -2.30 -28.66 -3.75
N LEU A 73 -3.16 -28.21 -4.67
CA LEU A 73 -4.61 -28.17 -4.46
C LEU A 73 -5.26 -29.56 -4.56
N GLY A 74 -4.62 -30.49 -5.27
CA GLY A 74 -5.10 -31.87 -5.45
C GLY A 74 -6.38 -31.97 -6.29
N ASP A 75 -6.97 -33.16 -6.28
CA ASP A 75 -8.17 -33.44 -7.08
C ASP A 75 -9.39 -32.64 -6.60
N ALA A 76 -10.12 -32.10 -7.56
CA ALA A 76 -11.31 -31.30 -7.31
C ALA A 76 -12.58 -32.00 -7.80
N ARG A 77 -13.69 -31.77 -7.09
CA ARG A 77 -15.01 -32.14 -7.59
C ARG A 77 -15.45 -31.12 -8.64
N PRO A 78 -15.96 -31.54 -9.81
CA PRO A 78 -16.43 -30.62 -10.84
C PRO A 78 -17.37 -29.54 -10.28
N GLY A 79 -17.01 -28.28 -10.51
CA GLY A 79 -17.76 -27.10 -10.06
C GLY A 79 -17.69 -26.79 -8.56
N SER A 80 -16.77 -27.40 -7.81
CA SER A 80 -16.45 -26.95 -6.46
C SER A 80 -15.56 -25.70 -6.48
N PHE A 81 -15.43 -25.03 -5.33
CA PHE A 81 -14.50 -23.91 -5.17
C PHE A 81 -13.05 -24.30 -5.54
N ARG A 82 -12.60 -25.50 -5.15
CA ARG A 82 -11.27 -26.02 -5.54
C ARG A 82 -11.14 -26.21 -7.06
N ASP A 83 -12.19 -26.65 -7.76
CA ASP A 83 -12.14 -26.82 -9.21
C ASP A 83 -11.96 -25.46 -9.91
N VAL A 84 -12.62 -24.42 -9.39
CA VAL A 84 -12.39 -23.04 -9.85
C VAL A 84 -10.95 -22.62 -9.62
N LEU A 85 -10.39 -22.83 -8.43
CA LEU A 85 -9.01 -22.44 -8.12
C LEU A 85 -7.99 -23.10 -9.05
N ASN A 86 -8.27 -24.32 -9.54
CA ASN A 86 -7.44 -25.04 -10.52
C ASN A 86 -7.70 -24.64 -11.99
N ALA A 87 -8.70 -23.79 -12.26
CA ALA A 87 -9.00 -23.30 -13.61
C ALA A 87 -8.17 -22.06 -13.95
N VAL A 88 -8.14 -21.71 -15.24
CA VAL A 88 -7.49 -20.50 -15.76
C VAL A 88 -8.51 -19.45 -16.19
N ASP A 89 -8.13 -18.18 -16.05
CA ASP A 89 -8.88 -17.04 -16.59
C ASP A 89 -8.58 -16.80 -18.07
N ALA A 90 -9.23 -15.77 -18.66
CA ALA A 90 -9.08 -15.40 -20.06
C ALA A 90 -7.65 -14.92 -20.43
N ASP A 91 -6.85 -14.51 -19.44
CA ASP A 91 -5.44 -14.16 -19.62
C ASP A 91 -4.52 -15.39 -19.49
N GLY A 92 -5.09 -16.55 -19.13
CA GLY A 92 -4.39 -17.80 -18.91
C GLY A 92 -3.73 -17.89 -17.54
N VAL A 93 -4.13 -17.03 -16.59
CA VAL A 93 -3.65 -17.04 -15.20
C VAL A 93 -4.54 -17.98 -14.38
N VAL A 94 -3.92 -18.77 -13.51
CA VAL A 94 -4.65 -19.70 -12.63
C VAL A 94 -5.43 -18.90 -11.59
N TYR A 95 -6.70 -19.24 -11.37
CA TYR A 95 -7.54 -18.55 -10.39
C TYR A 95 -6.97 -18.61 -8.98
N ALA A 96 -6.25 -19.67 -8.61
CA ALA A 96 -5.53 -19.74 -7.34
C ALA A 96 -4.49 -18.62 -7.18
N ASP A 97 -3.78 -18.24 -8.24
CA ASP A 97 -2.78 -17.17 -8.18
C ASP A 97 -3.46 -15.80 -8.06
N ARG A 98 -4.59 -15.62 -8.75
CA ARG A 98 -5.45 -14.43 -8.59
C ARG A 98 -6.01 -14.34 -7.17
N PHE A 99 -6.50 -15.45 -6.64
CA PHE A 99 -7.03 -15.53 -5.28
C PHE A 99 -5.96 -15.16 -4.24
N ASP A 100 -4.73 -15.63 -4.43
CA ASP A 100 -3.62 -15.28 -3.54
C ASP A 100 -3.35 -13.77 -3.55
N GLN A 101 -3.19 -13.18 -4.74
CA GLN A 101 -2.87 -11.75 -4.91
C GLN A 101 -4.02 -10.82 -4.49
N GLU A 102 -5.25 -11.17 -4.83
CA GLU A 102 -6.42 -10.30 -4.67
C GLU A 102 -7.06 -10.44 -3.29
N VAL A 103 -6.90 -11.59 -2.61
CA VAL A 103 -7.55 -11.88 -1.33
C VAL A 103 -6.54 -12.20 -0.23
N LEU A 104 -5.71 -13.23 -0.41
CA LEU A 104 -4.88 -13.74 0.70
C LEU A 104 -3.79 -12.75 1.10
N GLU A 105 -2.99 -12.28 0.15
CA GLU A 105 -1.91 -11.30 0.39
C GLU A 105 -2.40 -10.03 1.12
N PRO A 106 -3.41 -9.29 0.63
CA PRO A 106 -3.88 -8.09 1.31
C PRO A 106 -4.54 -8.38 2.66
N PHE A 107 -5.28 -9.49 2.77
CA PHE A 107 -5.93 -9.86 4.04
C PHE A 107 -4.91 -10.22 5.12
N VAL A 108 -3.88 -10.99 4.75
CA VAL A 108 -2.78 -11.41 5.63
C VAL A 108 -1.98 -10.20 6.08
N LEU A 109 -1.60 -9.29 5.16
CA LEU A 109 -0.92 -8.05 5.53
C LEU A 109 -1.74 -7.25 6.54
N ALA A 110 -3.04 -7.03 6.29
CA ALA A 110 -3.91 -6.34 7.24
C ALA A 110 -4.01 -7.06 8.60
N THR A 111 -3.98 -8.40 8.60
CA THR A 111 -3.97 -9.22 9.83
C THR A 111 -2.69 -9.01 10.62
N CYS A 112 -1.55 -9.01 9.94
CA CYS A 112 -0.24 -8.76 10.53
C CYS A 112 -0.15 -7.34 11.11
N VAL A 113 -0.68 -6.33 10.41
CA VAL A 113 -0.72 -4.95 10.92
C VAL A 113 -1.54 -4.87 12.20
N LEU A 114 -2.74 -5.47 12.24
CA LEU A 114 -3.57 -5.52 13.45
C LEU A 114 -2.85 -6.22 14.61
N ALA A 115 -2.12 -7.31 14.33
CA ALA A 115 -1.30 -7.99 15.33
C ALA A 115 -0.17 -7.09 15.84
N ALA A 116 0.51 -6.34 14.97
CA ALA A 116 1.57 -5.41 15.33
C ALA A 116 1.05 -4.23 16.19
N GLU A 117 -0.10 -3.66 15.83
CA GLU A 117 -0.77 -2.64 16.63
C GLU A 117 -1.13 -3.16 18.02
N ARG A 118 -1.66 -4.39 18.11
CA ARG A 118 -1.97 -5.05 19.37
C ARG A 118 -0.70 -5.31 20.19
N ALA A 119 0.40 -5.74 19.56
CA ALA A 119 1.69 -5.93 20.21
C ALA A 119 2.21 -4.61 20.80
N ARG A 120 2.19 -3.52 20.03
CA ARG A 120 2.54 -2.17 20.51
C ARG A 120 1.74 -1.72 21.72
N ALA A 121 0.46 -2.10 21.77
CA ALA A 121 -0.40 -1.73 22.89
C ALA A 121 -0.15 -2.59 24.15
N THR A 122 0.14 -3.88 23.98
CA THR A 122 0.06 -4.88 25.07
C THR A 122 1.40 -5.49 25.48
N ARG A 123 2.42 -5.45 24.62
CA ARG A 123 3.75 -6.06 24.77
C ARG A 123 4.86 -5.06 24.42
N ARG A 124 4.84 -3.90 25.09
CA ARG A 124 5.69 -2.76 24.71
C ARG A 124 7.19 -3.04 24.79
N ALA A 125 7.62 -3.81 25.79
CA ALA A 125 9.03 -4.11 25.99
C ALA A 125 9.52 -5.09 24.92
N GLU A 126 8.79 -6.17 24.72
CA GLU A 126 9.07 -7.19 23.71
C GLU A 126 8.99 -6.62 22.29
N TRP A 127 8.07 -5.68 22.05
CA TRP A 127 7.99 -4.96 20.79
C TRP A 127 9.21 -4.07 20.56
N ALA A 128 9.72 -3.38 21.59
CA ALA A 128 10.93 -2.57 21.46
C ALA A 128 12.17 -3.43 21.18
N GLU A 129 12.32 -4.56 21.89
CA GLU A 129 13.39 -5.53 21.63
C GLU A 129 13.32 -6.09 20.21
N LEU A 130 12.12 -6.45 19.74
CA LEU A 130 11.91 -6.91 18.37
C LEU A 130 12.31 -5.86 17.33
N LEU A 131 11.97 -4.59 17.56
CA LEU A 131 12.37 -3.49 16.67
C LEU A 131 13.88 -3.34 16.62
N ASP A 132 14.56 -3.41 17.77
CA ASP A 132 16.02 -3.34 17.84
C ASP A 132 16.66 -4.52 17.11
N ASP A 133 16.12 -5.74 17.26
CA ASP A 133 16.61 -6.95 16.57
C ASP A 133 16.45 -6.87 15.05
N LEU A 134 15.37 -6.23 14.58
CA LEU A 134 15.11 -6.01 13.16
C LEU A 134 15.83 -4.78 12.59
N GLY A 135 16.34 -3.90 13.46
CA GLY A 135 16.93 -2.62 13.05
C GLY A 135 15.92 -1.59 12.56
N GLU A 136 14.67 -1.69 13.03
CA GLU A 136 13.53 -0.87 12.59
C GLU A 136 13.12 0.17 13.66
N ASP A 137 12.61 1.34 13.25
CA ASP A 137 12.20 2.40 14.19
C ASP A 137 10.73 2.30 14.65
N GLY A 138 9.96 1.39 14.06
CA GLY A 138 8.56 1.11 14.40
C GLY A 138 7.55 2.15 13.92
N ARG A 139 7.95 3.13 13.10
CA ARG A 139 7.03 4.11 12.49
C ARG A 139 6.31 3.53 11.29
N ASP A 140 7.01 2.73 10.49
CA ASP A 140 6.43 1.96 9.39
C ASP A 140 6.16 0.51 9.83
N LEU A 141 4.91 0.23 10.20
CA LEU A 141 4.53 -1.12 10.58
C LEU A 141 4.64 -2.10 9.41
N VAL A 142 4.39 -1.66 8.17
CA VAL A 142 4.50 -2.54 7.02
C VAL A 142 5.96 -2.90 6.78
N GLY A 143 6.87 -1.92 6.85
CA GLY A 143 8.32 -2.14 6.80
C GLY A 143 8.79 -3.17 7.84
N VAL A 144 8.37 -3.01 9.10
CA VAL A 144 8.67 -3.98 10.18
C VAL A 144 8.17 -5.38 9.84
N LEU A 145 6.93 -5.50 9.34
CA LEU A 145 6.33 -6.79 9.00
C LEU A 145 7.03 -7.49 7.84
N ARG A 146 7.52 -6.71 6.87
CA ARG A 146 8.33 -7.21 5.76
C ARG A 146 9.69 -7.69 6.25
N ALA A 147 10.34 -6.94 7.15
CA ALA A 147 11.63 -7.33 7.73
C ALA A 147 11.54 -8.63 8.54
N GLY A 148 10.44 -8.87 9.26
CA GLY A 148 10.23 -10.10 10.00
C GLY A 148 9.60 -11.26 9.22
N GLU A 149 9.24 -11.05 7.94
CA GLU A 149 8.70 -12.07 7.02
C GLU A 149 7.48 -12.87 7.52
N TRP A 150 6.71 -12.37 8.49
CA TRP A 150 5.60 -13.12 9.10
C TRP A 150 4.41 -13.36 8.17
N GLU A 151 4.30 -12.59 7.10
CA GLU A 151 3.21 -12.71 6.12
C GLU A 151 3.26 -14.04 5.37
N ALA A 152 4.44 -14.49 4.97
CA ALA A 152 4.59 -15.70 4.16
C ALA A 152 4.06 -16.98 4.86
N PRO A 153 4.44 -17.32 6.11
CA PRO A 153 3.88 -18.47 6.80
C PRO A 153 2.40 -18.27 7.12
N LEU A 154 1.95 -17.05 7.45
CA LEU A 154 0.55 -16.78 7.78
C LEU A 154 -0.35 -16.95 6.54
N ARG A 155 0.14 -16.60 5.36
CA ARG A 155 -0.56 -16.79 4.08
C ARG A 155 -0.83 -18.26 3.78
N THR A 156 0.17 -19.12 4.01
CA THR A 156 -0.01 -20.57 3.87
C THR A 156 -1.07 -21.10 4.84
N GLU A 157 -1.08 -20.63 6.08
CA GLU A 157 -2.11 -21.00 7.06
C GLU A 157 -3.50 -20.49 6.67
N ALA A 158 -3.59 -19.26 6.16
CA ALA A 158 -4.84 -18.68 5.66
C ALA A 158 -5.41 -19.46 4.46
N GLU A 159 -4.58 -19.83 3.47
CA GLU A 159 -4.98 -20.65 2.33
C GLU A 159 -5.56 -22.00 2.80
N HIS A 160 -4.86 -22.69 3.71
CA HIS A 160 -5.34 -23.95 4.26
C HIS A 160 -6.67 -23.81 5.01
N LEU A 161 -6.88 -22.73 5.76
CA LEU A 161 -8.13 -22.48 6.47
C LEU A 161 -9.29 -22.22 5.50
N VAL A 162 -9.06 -21.47 4.42
CA VAL A 162 -10.06 -21.27 3.35
C VAL A 162 -10.39 -22.59 2.66
N LEU A 163 -9.37 -23.36 2.26
CA LEU A 163 -9.56 -24.65 1.60
C LEU A 163 -10.29 -25.64 2.52
N ALA A 164 -9.99 -25.65 3.82
CA ALA A 164 -10.70 -26.48 4.79
C ALA A 164 -12.19 -26.13 4.90
N ALA A 165 -12.56 -24.86 4.69
CA ALA A 165 -13.94 -24.39 4.77
C ALA A 165 -14.70 -24.54 3.44
N LEU A 166 -14.06 -24.25 2.31
CA LEU A 166 -14.75 -24.01 1.03
C LEU A 166 -14.40 -24.98 -0.09
N ALA A 167 -13.28 -25.71 -0.03
CA ALA A 167 -12.71 -26.39 -1.20
C ALA A 167 -13.70 -27.30 -1.96
N ASP A 168 -14.50 -28.06 -1.22
CA ASP A 168 -15.47 -29.01 -1.78
C ASP A 168 -16.91 -28.45 -1.86
N VAL A 169 -17.11 -27.19 -1.48
CA VAL A 169 -18.41 -26.51 -1.56
C VAL A 169 -18.70 -26.14 -3.02
N PRO A 170 -19.93 -26.35 -3.54
CA PRO A 170 -20.30 -25.95 -4.89
C PRO A 170 -20.11 -24.45 -5.10
N LEU A 171 -19.51 -24.05 -6.23
CA LEU A 171 -19.24 -22.64 -6.54
C LEU A 171 -20.47 -21.75 -6.39
N LEU A 172 -21.63 -22.20 -6.89
CA LEU A 172 -22.88 -21.44 -6.82
C LEU A 172 -23.32 -21.15 -5.38
N GLU A 173 -23.05 -22.06 -4.43
CA GLU A 173 -23.35 -21.84 -3.01
C GLU A 173 -22.38 -20.82 -2.41
N VAL A 174 -21.10 -20.90 -2.78
CA VAL A 174 -20.07 -19.93 -2.36
C VAL A 174 -20.39 -18.52 -2.87
N GLU A 175 -20.76 -18.39 -4.15
CA GLU A 175 -21.15 -17.10 -4.75
C GLU A 175 -22.42 -16.53 -4.09
N ALA A 176 -23.39 -17.38 -3.76
CA ALA A 176 -24.61 -16.95 -3.09
C ALA A 176 -24.33 -16.35 -1.70
N GLU A 177 -23.43 -16.97 -0.92
CA GLU A 177 -22.98 -16.44 0.38
C GLU A 177 -22.18 -15.15 0.24
N GLY A 178 -21.38 -15.01 -0.83
CA GLY A 178 -20.52 -13.85 -1.08
C GLY A 178 -21.23 -12.60 -1.63
N LEU A 179 -22.42 -12.77 -2.22
CA LEU A 179 -23.13 -11.70 -2.91
C LEU A 179 -23.34 -10.42 -2.07
N PRO A 180 -23.75 -10.48 -0.78
CA PRO A 180 -23.94 -9.28 0.02
C PRO A 180 -22.66 -8.45 0.17
N LEU A 181 -21.52 -9.08 0.45
CA LEU A 181 -20.25 -8.39 0.64
C LEU A 181 -19.69 -7.87 -0.70
N SER A 182 -19.83 -8.65 -1.78
CA SER A 182 -19.40 -8.23 -3.12
C SER A 182 -20.09 -6.94 -3.59
N LEU A 183 -21.39 -6.79 -3.31
CA LEU A 183 -22.14 -5.57 -3.61
C LEU A 183 -21.66 -4.36 -2.79
N VAL A 184 -21.34 -4.56 -1.50
CA VAL A 184 -20.78 -3.50 -0.65
C VAL A 184 -19.43 -3.05 -1.19
N ARG A 185 -18.53 -3.99 -1.54
CA ARG A 185 -17.22 -3.68 -2.12
C ARG A 185 -17.32 -2.93 -3.44
N THR A 186 -18.26 -3.33 -4.29
CA THR A 186 -18.54 -2.63 -5.55
C THR A 186 -19.01 -1.19 -5.29
N ALA A 187 -19.92 -0.99 -4.34
CA ALA A 187 -20.37 0.34 -3.97
C ALA A 187 -19.25 1.21 -3.37
N GLU A 188 -18.39 0.63 -2.52
CA GLU A 188 -17.21 1.31 -1.97
C GLU A 188 -16.22 1.71 -3.06
N ALA A 189 -15.96 0.84 -4.03
CA ALA A 189 -15.08 1.13 -5.17
C ALA A 189 -15.64 2.27 -6.01
N LEU A 190 -16.92 2.22 -6.39
CA LEU A 190 -17.60 3.29 -7.12
C LEU A 190 -17.55 4.62 -6.36
N ASN A 191 -17.75 4.59 -5.03
CA ASN A 191 -17.67 5.78 -4.20
C ASN A 191 -16.24 6.35 -4.13
N ARG A 192 -15.22 5.48 -4.10
CA ARG A 192 -13.81 5.90 -4.12
C ARG A 192 -13.42 6.49 -5.47
N GLU A 193 -13.88 5.92 -6.58
CA GLU A 193 -13.66 6.44 -7.93
C GLU A 193 -14.40 7.77 -8.16
N ALA A 194 -15.58 7.92 -7.57
CA ALA A 194 -16.35 9.16 -7.63
C ALA A 194 -15.79 10.27 -6.73
N ALA A 195 -14.87 9.96 -5.81
CA ALA A 195 -14.27 10.95 -4.95
C ALA A 195 -13.50 11.98 -5.81
N PRO A 196 -13.75 13.29 -5.63
CA PRO A 196 -13.01 14.30 -6.37
C PRO A 196 -11.52 14.12 -6.08
N PRO A 197 -10.65 14.25 -7.11
CA PRO A 197 -9.21 14.15 -6.89
C PRO A 197 -8.80 15.14 -5.80
N PRO A 198 -7.82 14.79 -4.95
CA PRO A 198 -7.32 15.71 -3.95
C PRO A 198 -6.96 17.01 -4.65
N ALA A 199 -7.46 18.13 -4.12
CA ALA A 199 -7.16 19.44 -4.66
C ALA A 199 -5.63 19.56 -4.76
N PRO A 200 -5.09 20.10 -5.88
CA PRO A 200 -3.67 20.35 -5.97
C PRO A 200 -3.25 21.14 -4.73
N ALA A 201 -2.16 20.72 -4.10
CA ALA A 201 -1.62 21.39 -2.92
C ALA A 201 -1.60 22.90 -3.21
N ALA A 202 -2.20 23.69 -2.32
CA ALA A 202 -2.14 25.13 -2.44
C ALA A 202 -0.66 25.51 -2.60
N ALA A 203 -0.36 26.34 -3.61
CA ALA A 203 0.99 26.85 -3.80
C ALA A 203 1.50 27.36 -2.45
N GLU A 204 2.66 26.87 -2.02
CA GLU A 204 3.27 27.27 -0.75
C GLU A 204 3.28 28.79 -0.68
N ASP A 205 2.76 29.34 0.41
CA ASP A 205 2.83 30.77 0.66
C ASP A 205 4.32 31.16 0.65
N PRO A 206 4.79 31.99 -0.30
CA PRO A 206 6.19 32.36 -0.39
C PRO A 206 6.68 33.03 0.90
N ASP A 207 5.78 33.69 1.65
CA ASP A 207 6.06 34.29 2.95
C ASP A 207 6.31 33.25 4.07
N ALA A 208 5.90 31.99 3.87
CA ALA A 208 6.07 30.88 4.80
C ALA A 208 7.23 29.93 4.45
N SER A 209 8.02 30.25 3.41
CA SER A 209 9.20 29.46 3.05
C SER A 209 10.27 29.50 4.14
N GLY A 210 10.91 28.36 4.39
CA GLY A 210 12.04 28.25 5.32
C GLY A 210 13.18 29.22 4.98
N ALA A 211 13.39 29.52 3.70
CA ALA A 211 14.40 30.48 3.25
C ALA A 211 14.08 31.93 3.70
N VAL A 212 12.81 32.34 3.69
CA VAL A 212 12.38 33.66 4.20
C VAL A 212 12.51 33.72 5.72
N PHE A 213 12.25 32.61 6.42
CA PHE A 213 12.49 32.52 7.87
C PHE A 213 13.98 32.70 8.22
N LEU A 214 14.87 31.95 7.57
CA LEU A 214 16.32 32.06 7.77
C LEU A 214 16.82 33.46 7.44
N ALA A 215 16.32 34.07 6.36
CA ALA A 215 16.69 35.43 5.99
C ALA A 215 16.31 36.46 7.06
N ARG A 216 15.11 36.35 7.63
CA ARG A 216 14.68 37.22 8.74
C ARG A 216 15.49 36.98 10.02
N ALA A 217 15.90 35.74 10.28
CA ALA A 217 16.79 35.42 11.38
C ALA A 217 18.19 36.06 11.18
N ALA A 218 18.74 35.97 9.97
CA ALA A 218 20.02 36.59 9.61
C ALA A 218 20.00 38.11 9.79
N LEU A 219 18.91 38.78 9.37
CA LEU A 219 18.70 40.22 9.58
C LEU A 219 18.64 40.61 11.07
N SER A 220 17.96 39.79 11.87
CA SER A 220 17.80 40.04 13.31
C SER A 220 19.11 39.83 14.08
N ALA A 221 19.89 38.80 13.72
CA ALA A 221 21.18 38.52 14.33
C ALA A 221 22.30 39.46 13.83
N GLY A 222 22.22 39.90 12.56
CA GLY A 222 23.23 40.72 11.91
C GLY A 222 23.30 42.18 12.38
N GLY A 223 22.32 42.63 13.17
CA GLY A 223 22.28 43.99 13.75
C GLY A 223 22.22 45.09 12.68
N LEU A 224 21.58 44.81 11.54
CA LEU A 224 21.36 45.79 10.47
C LEU A 224 20.16 46.66 10.83
N GLU A 225 20.28 47.97 10.64
CA GLU A 225 19.14 48.87 10.78
C GLU A 225 18.11 48.58 9.69
N GLN A 226 16.85 48.48 10.08
CA GLN A 226 15.74 48.16 9.17
C GLN A 226 14.93 49.44 8.90
N PRO A 227 14.60 49.76 7.65
CA PRO A 227 14.89 48.98 6.44
C PRO A 227 16.37 49.06 6.01
N VAL A 228 16.93 47.94 5.56
CA VAL A 228 18.38 47.84 5.24
C VAL A 228 18.72 48.73 4.05
N ALA A 229 19.68 49.64 4.24
CA ALA A 229 20.11 50.59 3.23
C ALA A 229 20.99 49.93 2.14
N PRO A 230 21.05 50.48 0.91
CA PRO A 230 21.89 49.94 -0.15
C PRO A 230 23.39 49.95 0.20
N SER A 231 23.83 50.86 1.06
CA SER A 231 25.19 50.91 1.59
C SER A 231 25.59 49.67 2.38
N ASP A 232 24.61 48.93 2.90
CA ASP A 232 24.81 47.71 3.70
C ASP A 232 24.59 46.43 2.88
N ALA A 233 24.43 46.51 1.55
CA ALA A 233 24.14 45.37 0.69
C ALA A 233 25.19 44.24 0.77
N ASP A 234 26.49 44.57 0.85
CA ASP A 234 27.57 43.59 1.02
C ASP A 234 27.48 42.87 2.38
N ARG A 235 27.12 43.61 3.44
CA ARG A 235 26.95 43.04 4.78
C ARG A 235 25.70 42.16 4.86
N LEU A 236 24.62 42.57 4.20
CA LEU A 236 23.40 41.77 4.06
C LEU A 236 23.67 40.48 3.28
N LEU A 237 24.33 40.54 2.13
CA LEU A 237 24.66 39.36 1.33
C LEU A 237 25.47 38.33 2.14
N ARG A 238 26.50 38.77 2.87
CA ARG A 238 27.29 37.88 3.73
C ARG A 238 26.46 37.26 4.85
N ALA A 239 25.54 38.02 5.46
CA ALA A 239 24.68 37.51 6.52
C ALA A 239 23.72 36.43 5.99
N LEU A 240 23.15 36.62 4.80
CA LEU A 240 22.23 35.66 4.18
C LEU A 240 22.96 34.35 3.80
N LEU A 241 24.16 34.45 3.20
CA LEU A 241 24.96 33.27 2.86
C LEU A 241 25.48 32.53 4.12
N ALA A 242 25.82 33.27 5.18
CA ALA A 242 26.28 32.66 6.44
C ALA A 242 25.18 31.89 7.16
N GLU A 243 23.91 32.29 6.98
CA GLU A 243 22.74 31.57 7.51
C GLU A 243 22.30 30.39 6.62
N GLY A 244 23.05 30.13 5.54
CA GLY A 244 22.85 28.96 4.67
C GLY A 244 21.87 29.16 3.53
N ILE A 245 21.51 30.40 3.19
CA ILE A 245 20.66 30.69 2.02
C ILE A 245 21.48 30.53 0.74
N GLU A 246 20.97 29.76 -0.22
CA GLU A 246 21.67 29.53 -1.48
C GLU A 246 21.60 30.78 -2.39
N PRO A 247 22.65 31.06 -3.19
CA PRO A 247 22.65 32.16 -4.16
C PRO A 247 21.43 32.22 -5.07
N GLU A 248 20.95 31.06 -5.49
CA GLU A 248 19.82 30.88 -6.40
C GLU A 248 18.47 31.19 -5.73
N GLU A 249 18.39 31.14 -4.40
CA GLU A 249 17.19 31.43 -3.62
C GLU A 249 17.02 32.94 -3.33
N LEU A 250 18.11 33.71 -3.39
CA LEU A 250 18.12 35.14 -3.06
C LEU A 250 17.11 35.98 -3.87
N PRO A 251 16.94 35.81 -5.19
CA PRO A 251 15.93 36.56 -5.95
C PRO A 251 14.50 36.33 -5.46
N GLY A 252 14.21 35.13 -4.95
CA GLY A 252 12.91 34.77 -4.38
C GLY A 252 12.71 35.32 -2.97
N VAL A 253 13.77 35.45 -2.19
CA VAL A 253 13.71 35.85 -0.77
C VAL A 253 13.74 37.36 -0.55
N LEU A 254 14.56 38.10 -1.32
CA LEU A 254 14.77 39.55 -1.15
C LEU A 254 13.47 40.39 -1.13
N PRO A 255 12.43 40.10 -1.94
CA PRO A 255 11.17 40.86 -1.91
C PRO A 255 10.43 40.79 -0.56
N HIS A 256 10.72 39.79 0.27
CA HIS A 256 10.02 39.52 1.54
C HIS A 256 10.75 40.11 2.76
N LEU A 257 11.86 40.82 2.54
CA LEU A 257 12.71 41.41 3.57
C LEU A 257 12.48 42.92 3.69
N PRO A 258 12.68 43.50 4.90
CA PRO A 258 12.55 44.94 5.12
C PRO A 258 13.76 45.68 4.53
N LEU A 259 13.75 45.90 3.22
CA LEU A 259 14.82 46.54 2.45
C LEU A 259 14.44 47.96 2.04
N ALA A 260 15.40 48.88 2.07
CA ALA A 260 15.21 50.20 1.46
C ALA A 260 15.21 50.06 -0.08
N PRO A 261 14.61 51.01 -0.82
CA PRO A 261 14.63 51.00 -2.27
C PRO A 261 16.06 50.91 -2.84
N GLY A 262 16.28 50.01 -3.80
CA GLY A 262 17.57 49.77 -4.44
C GLY A 262 18.51 48.80 -3.71
N THR A 263 18.19 48.36 -2.48
CA THR A 263 19.04 47.41 -1.74
C THR A 263 19.02 46.01 -2.36
N ALA A 264 17.85 45.53 -2.81
CA ALA A 264 17.73 44.22 -3.44
C ALA A 264 18.57 44.13 -4.75
N GLU A 265 18.50 45.18 -5.58
CA GLU A 265 19.29 45.27 -6.82
C GLU A 265 20.80 45.34 -6.53
N ALA A 266 21.20 46.07 -5.49
CA ALA A 266 22.60 46.13 -5.06
C ALA A 266 23.12 44.75 -4.59
N VAL A 267 22.32 43.97 -3.86
CA VAL A 267 22.68 42.61 -3.44
C VAL A 267 22.84 41.68 -4.64
N LEU A 268 21.90 41.71 -5.59
CA LEU A 268 21.99 40.88 -6.80
C LEU A 268 23.18 41.28 -7.68
N THR A 269 23.48 42.58 -7.79
CA THR A 269 24.65 43.07 -8.53
C THR A 269 25.96 42.59 -7.88
N LEU A 270 26.04 42.56 -6.55
CA LEU A 270 27.20 42.01 -5.83
C LEU A 270 27.34 40.50 -6.01
N LEU A 271 26.22 39.78 -6.05
CA LEU A 271 26.20 38.34 -6.30
C LEU A 271 26.71 38.01 -7.70
N ASP A 272 26.27 38.76 -8.72
CA ASP A 272 26.71 38.60 -10.11
C ASP A 272 28.18 38.99 -10.31
N ALA A 273 28.68 39.98 -9.56
CA ALA A 273 30.09 40.39 -9.60
C ALA A 273 31.04 39.42 -8.88
N GLY A 274 30.51 38.53 -8.04
CA GLY A 274 31.25 37.51 -7.28
C GLY A 274 31.24 36.11 -7.91
N ARG A 275 30.50 35.91 -9.01
CA ARG A 275 30.54 34.71 -9.86
C ARG A 275 31.65 34.80 -10.90
#